data_AF-A0A380KQP1-F1
#
_entry.id   AF-A0A380KQP1-F1
#
_cell.length_a   1.000
_cell.length_b   1.000
_cell.length_c   1.000
_cell.angle_alpha   90.00
_cell.angle_beta   90.00
_cell.angle_gamma   90.00
#
_symmetry.space_group_name_H-M   'P 1'
#
loop_
_entity.id
_entity.type
_entity.pdbx_description
1 polymer ?
#
loop_
_entity_poly.entity_id
_entity_poly.type
_entity_poly.pdbx_seq_one_letter_code
_entity_poly.pdbx_strand_id
1 'polypeptide(L)'
;MYAGTVSVFLPQASQKHENKSFMRVIYRNSYLMSFGFAVIVTLCANVFANFLSSQINTNIIALTAFTMLVMAATPLYESSKMLLQSCHAEKWVVSMTTVVNLLSIAVLLIIQFLGLQSYQSLYFIYGLSLVILSILFIKKANSIT
;
A
#
# COMPACT_ATOMS: atom_id res chain seq x y z
N MET A 1 7.45 1.97 8.77
CA MET A 1 8.27 2.93 9.56
C MET A 1 7.78 4.37 9.43
N TYR A 2 7.63 4.95 8.24
CA TYR A 2 7.15 6.35 8.10
C TYR A 2 5.69 6.58 8.56
N ALA A 3 4.86 5.54 8.59
CA ALA A 3 3.49 5.59 9.10
C ALA A 3 3.41 6.06 10.57
N GLY A 4 4.28 5.54 11.45
CA GLY A 4 4.36 5.99 12.85
C GLY A 4 4.94 7.41 12.99
N THR A 5 5.73 7.86 12.02
CA THR A 5 6.22 9.24 11.96
C THR A 5 5.08 10.21 11.64
N VAL A 6 4.13 9.83 10.77
CA VAL A 6 2.97 10.67 10.46
C VAL A 6 2.07 10.85 11.69
N SER A 7 1.73 9.78 12.40
CA SER A 7 0.84 9.88 13.57
C SER A 7 1.44 10.71 14.72
N VAL A 8 2.77 10.67 14.90
CA VAL A 8 3.46 11.40 15.98
C VAL A 8 3.78 12.86 15.62
N PHE A 9 4.26 13.12 14.39
CA PHE A 9 4.79 14.44 14.03
C PHE A 9 3.81 15.31 13.23
N LEU A 10 2.75 14.74 12.63
CA LEU A 10 1.76 15.56 11.92
C LEU A 10 1.01 16.54 12.83
N PRO A 11 0.60 16.20 14.07
CA PRO A 11 -0.02 17.16 14.98
C PRO A 11 0.90 18.36 15.29
N GLN A 12 2.21 18.11 15.42
CA GLN A 12 3.21 19.16 15.66
C GLN A 12 3.46 20.04 14.42
N ALA A 13 3.48 19.43 13.23
CA ALA A 13 3.58 20.17 11.96
C ALA A 13 2.32 21.02 11.70
N SER A 14 1.16 20.56 12.17
CA SER A 14 -0.11 21.27 12.04
C SER A 14 -0.14 22.55 12.87
N GLN A 15 0.42 22.51 14.07
CA GLN A 15 0.60 23.69 14.93
C GLN A 15 1.52 24.74 14.29
N LYS A 16 2.41 24.33 13.37
CA LYS A 16 3.31 25.23 12.63
C LYS A 16 2.81 25.60 11.23
N HIS A 17 1.60 25.17 10.83
CA HIS A 17 1.05 25.32 9.48
C HIS A 17 1.88 24.68 8.34
N GLU A 18 2.73 23.69 8.64
CA GLU A 18 3.65 23.07 7.66
C GLU A 18 3.17 21.71 7.12
N ASN A 19 1.91 21.33 7.37
CA ASN A 19 1.33 20.02 7.04
C ASN A 19 1.61 19.56 5.60
N LYS A 20 1.46 20.47 4.62
CA LYS A 20 1.63 20.15 3.20
C LYS A 20 3.09 19.84 2.84
N SER A 21 4.03 20.56 3.45
CA SER A 21 5.47 20.35 3.25
C SER A 21 5.90 19.03 3.90
N PHE A 22 5.48 18.82 5.15
CA PHE A 22 5.76 17.59 5.89
C PHE A 22 5.26 16.34 5.14
N MET A 23 3.98 16.34 4.71
CA MET A 23 3.42 15.21 3.97
C MET A 23 4.15 14.96 2.65
N ARG A 24 4.53 16.01 1.90
CA ARG A 24 5.31 15.86 0.66
C ARG A 24 6.65 15.17 0.91
N VAL A 25 7.34 15.51 2.00
CA VAL A 25 8.61 14.86 2.38
C VAL A 25 8.39 13.40 2.74
N ILE A 26 7.35 13.10 3.52
CA ILE A 26 7.00 11.73 3.89
C ILE A 26 6.69 10.88 2.66
N TYR A 27 5.84 11.37 1.74
CA TYR A 27 5.54 10.67 0.50
C TYR A 27 6.82 10.41 -0.30
N ARG A 28 7.62 11.46 -0.56
CA ARG A 28 8.86 11.33 -1.34
C ARG A 28 9.80 10.29 -0.75
N ASN A 29 10.08 10.37 0.55
CA ASN A 29 11.02 9.48 1.21
C ASN A 29 10.50 8.05 1.31
N SER A 30 9.19 7.87 1.54
CA SER A 30 8.56 6.55 1.58
C SER A 30 8.64 5.87 0.21
N TYR A 31 8.31 6.60 -0.86
CA TYR A 31 8.40 6.07 -2.22
C TYR A 31 9.85 5.77 -2.63
N LEU A 32 10.81 6.63 -2.28
CA LEU A 32 12.21 6.42 -2.62
C LEU A 32 12.78 5.18 -1.92
N MET A 33 12.45 5.00 -0.63
CA MET A 33 12.83 3.81 0.12
C MET A 33 12.15 2.54 -0.43
N SER A 34 10.84 2.60 -0.69
CA SER A 34 10.10 1.48 -1.27
C SER A 34 10.61 1.11 -2.66
N PHE A 35 10.99 2.08 -3.48
CA PHE A 35 11.57 1.85 -4.80
C PHE A 35 12.95 1.20 -4.71
N GLY A 36 13.84 1.73 -3.86
CA GLY A 36 15.15 1.12 -3.63
C GLY A 36 15.03 -0.32 -3.13
N PHE A 37 14.12 -0.56 -2.19
CA PHE A 37 13.82 -1.91 -1.70
C PHE A 37 13.24 -2.81 -2.80
N ALA A 38 12.32 -2.30 -3.64
CA ALA A 38 11.76 -3.03 -4.77
C ALA A 38 12.83 -3.50 -5.75
N VAL A 39 13.75 -2.62 -6.13
CA VAL A 39 14.84 -2.97 -7.05
C VAL A 39 15.70 -4.08 -6.46
N ILE A 40 16.11 -3.96 -5.19
CA ILE A 40 16.95 -4.98 -4.52
C ILE A 40 16.22 -6.32 -4.47
N VAL A 41 14.97 -6.35 -4.02
CA VAL A 41 14.19 -7.59 -3.89
C VAL A 41 13.96 -8.24 -5.24
N THR A 42 13.66 -7.47 -6.29
CA THR A 42 13.47 -8.01 -7.63
C THR A 42 14.76 -8.57 -8.23
N LEU A 43 15.90 -7.87 -8.09
CA LEU A 43 17.19 -8.35 -8.60
C LEU A 43 17.70 -9.59 -7.85
N CYS A 44 17.45 -9.66 -6.54
CA CYS A 44 17.84 -10.79 -5.70
C CYS A 44 16.76 -11.89 -5.61
N ALA A 45 15.65 -11.79 -6.36
CA ALA A 45 14.49 -12.65 -6.20
C ALA A 45 14.82 -14.15 -6.27
N ASN A 46 15.57 -14.57 -7.30
CA ASN A 46 15.95 -15.97 -7.47
C ASN A 46 16.92 -16.46 -6.37
N VAL A 47 17.82 -15.58 -5.90
CA VAL A 47 18.74 -15.91 -4.80
C VAL A 47 17.94 -16.16 -3.52
N PHE A 48 16.96 -15.30 -3.22
CA PHE A 48 16.07 -15.49 -2.08
C PHE A 48 15.18 -16.73 -2.22
N ALA A 49 14.66 -17.01 -3.41
CA ALA A 49 13.88 -18.22 -3.65
C ALA A 49 14.69 -19.49 -3.39
N ASN A 50 15.91 -19.57 -3.94
CA ASN A 50 16.80 -20.71 -3.73
C ASN A 50 17.24 -20.85 -2.27
N PHE A 51 17.43 -19.74 -1.58
CA PHE A 51 17.72 -19.73 -0.14
C PHE A 51 16.55 -20.30 0.68
N LEU A 52 15.31 -19.96 0.32
CA LEU A 52 14.10 -20.40 1.03
C LEU A 52 13.70 -21.84 0.69
N SER A 53 13.92 -22.28 -0.56
CA SER A 53 13.58 -23.63 -0.99
C SER A 53 14.39 -24.04 -2.23
N SER A 54 15.07 -25.19 -2.13
CA SER A 54 15.78 -25.82 -3.24
C SER A 54 14.85 -26.39 -4.33
N GLN A 55 13.53 -26.36 -4.12
CA GLN A 55 12.54 -26.82 -5.10
C GLN A 55 12.12 -25.70 -6.07
N ILE A 56 12.42 -24.43 -5.77
CA ILE A 56 12.07 -23.30 -6.63
C ILE A 56 13.15 -23.12 -7.69
N ASN A 57 13.08 -23.92 -8.74
CA ASN A 57 14.04 -23.87 -9.85
C ASN A 57 13.56 -22.98 -11.02
N THR A 58 12.43 -22.30 -10.85
CA THR A 58 11.87 -21.40 -11.85
C THR A 58 12.34 -19.97 -11.63
N ASN A 59 12.52 -19.22 -12.72
CA ASN A 59 12.85 -17.80 -12.63
C ASN A 59 11.62 -17.02 -12.17
N ILE A 60 11.69 -16.44 -10.97
CA ILE A 60 10.58 -15.70 -10.36
C ILE A 60 10.71 -14.18 -10.50
N ILE A 61 11.77 -13.66 -11.16
CA ILE A 61 12.03 -12.22 -11.28
C ILE A 61 10.81 -11.47 -11.82
N ALA A 62 10.17 -11.98 -12.88
CA ALA A 62 9.00 -11.35 -13.48
C ALA A 62 7.80 -11.32 -12.52
N LEU A 63 7.59 -12.40 -11.77
CA LEU A 63 6.54 -12.49 -10.75
C LEU A 63 6.80 -11.50 -9.62
N THR A 64 8.03 -11.45 -9.12
CA THR A 64 8.44 -10.52 -8.07
C THR A 64 8.34 -9.07 -8.54
N ALA A 65 8.74 -8.76 -9.78
CA ALA A 65 8.61 -7.41 -10.36
C ALA A 65 7.14 -6.96 -10.40
N PHE A 66 6.24 -7.84 -10.85
CA PHE A 66 4.80 -7.59 -10.83
C PHE A 66 4.31 -7.29 -9.40
N THR A 67 4.70 -8.13 -8.44
CA THR A 67 4.32 -7.94 -7.03
C THR A 67 4.83 -6.62 -6.46
N MET A 68 6.08 -6.26 -6.72
CA MET A 68 6.63 -4.99 -6.24
C MET A 68 5.95 -3.78 -6.89
N LEU A 69 5.55 -3.89 -8.17
CA LEU A 69 4.78 -2.85 -8.86
C LEU A 69 3.41 -2.65 -8.20
N VAL A 70 2.69 -3.74 -7.93
CA VAL A 70 1.41 -3.70 -7.21
C VAL A 70 1.58 -3.10 -5.81
N MET A 71 2.62 -3.50 -5.09
CA MET A 71 2.94 -3.00 -3.75
C MET A 71 3.39 -1.53 -3.72
N ALA A 72 3.66 -0.90 -4.86
CA ALA A 72 3.91 0.53 -4.93
C ALA A 72 2.71 1.38 -4.47
N ALA A 73 1.50 0.80 -4.40
CA ALA A 73 0.33 1.44 -3.80
C ALA A 73 0.39 1.51 -2.26
N THR A 74 1.18 0.65 -1.61
CA THR A 74 1.23 0.55 -0.13
C THR A 74 1.72 1.84 0.54
N PRO A 75 2.81 2.50 0.08
CA PRO A 75 3.22 3.79 0.66
C PRO A 75 2.13 4.85 0.61
N LEU A 76 1.36 4.91 -0.48
CA LEU A 76 0.25 5.86 -0.62
C LEU A 76 -0.87 5.58 0.38
N TYR A 77 -1.24 4.30 0.49
CA TYR A 77 -2.30 3.86 1.39
C TYR A 77 -1.92 4.10 2.85
N GLU A 78 -0.75 3.66 3.29
CA GLU A 78 -0.34 3.80 4.70
C GLU A 78 -0.19 5.27 5.12
N SER A 79 0.37 6.11 4.27
CA SER A 79 0.52 7.54 4.59
C SER A 79 -0.81 8.30 4.59
N SER A 80 -1.72 8.03 3.64
CA SER A 80 -3.06 8.64 3.62
C SER A 80 -3.94 8.16 4.78
N LYS A 81 -3.83 6.88 5.15
CA LYS A 81 -4.46 6.29 6.33
C LYS A 81 -4.00 7.00 7.59
N MET A 82 -2.69 7.09 7.80
CA MET A 82 -2.12 7.70 9.00
C MET A 82 -2.46 9.18 9.09
N LEU A 83 -2.52 9.89 7.96
CA LEU A 83 -2.96 11.27 7.93
C LEU A 83 -4.39 11.43 8.47
N LEU A 84 -5.32 10.58 8.04
CA LEU A 84 -6.68 10.60 8.58
C LEU A 84 -6.74 10.22 10.06
N GLN A 85 -5.92 9.27 10.50
CA GLN A 85 -5.85 8.88 11.91
C GLN A 85 -5.35 10.04 12.78
N SER A 86 -4.35 10.80 12.32
CA SER A 86 -3.90 12.03 13.01
C SER A 86 -4.94 13.16 13.00
N CYS A 87 -5.91 13.15 12.09
CA CYS A 87 -7.05 14.06 12.08
C CYS A 87 -8.26 13.53 12.88
N HIS A 88 -8.07 12.54 13.76
CA HIS A 88 -9.12 11.88 14.56
C HIS A 88 -10.24 11.20 13.73
N ALA A 89 -9.99 10.87 12.46
CA ALA A 89 -10.96 10.23 11.57
C ALA A 89 -10.84 8.69 11.53
N GLU A 90 -10.36 8.07 12.61
CA GLU A 90 -10.06 6.63 12.68
C GLU A 90 -11.28 5.73 12.38
N LYS A 91 -12.45 6.08 12.92
CA LYS A 91 -13.70 5.33 12.69
C LYS A 91 -14.04 5.25 11.19
N TRP A 92 -13.78 6.34 10.47
CA TRP A 92 -14.04 6.41 9.03
C TRP A 92 -13.03 5.58 8.23
N VAL A 93 -11.74 5.61 8.61
CA VAL A 93 -10.69 4.74 8.04
C VAL A 93 -11.06 3.26 8.17
N VAL A 94 -11.48 2.85 9.38
CA VAL A 94 -11.87 1.45 9.63
C VAL A 94 -13.11 1.09 8.80
N SER A 95 -14.14 1.93 8.81
CA SER A 95 -15.37 1.68 8.06
C SER A 95 -15.11 1.49 6.55
N MET A 96 -14.37 2.41 5.93
CA MET A 96 -14.08 2.34 4.50
C MET A 96 -13.16 1.18 4.14
N THR A 97 -12.15 0.89 4.96
CA THR A 97 -11.29 -0.29 4.78
C THR A 97 -12.12 -1.57 4.78
N THR A 98 -13.05 -1.71 5.73
CA THR A 98 -13.94 -2.87 5.80
C THR A 98 -14.80 -3.00 4.55
N VAL A 99 -15.43 -1.91 4.09
CA VAL A 99 -16.28 -1.93 2.89
C VAL A 99 -15.49 -2.33 1.65
N VAL A 100 -14.34 -1.70 1.40
CA VAL A 100 -13.51 -1.99 0.22
C VAL A 100 -12.97 -3.43 0.27
N ASN A 101 -12.56 -3.92 1.44
CA ASN A 101 -12.09 -5.30 1.57
C ASN A 101 -13.21 -6.32 1.35
N LEU A 102 -14.42 -6.09 1.87
CA LEU A 102 -15.57 -6.97 1.62
C LEU A 102 -15.93 -7.02 0.13
N LEU A 103 -15.94 -5.86 -0.55
CA LEU A 103 -16.14 -5.81 -2.00
C LEU A 103 -15.02 -6.54 -2.76
N SER A 104 -13.77 -6.38 -2.34
CA SER A 104 -12.62 -7.07 -2.95
C SER A 104 -12.73 -8.58 -2.81
N ILE A 105 -13.15 -9.07 -1.63
CA ILE A 105 -13.41 -10.49 -1.39
C ILE A 105 -14.56 -10.98 -2.29
N ALA A 106 -15.66 -10.24 -2.40
CA ALA A 106 -16.77 -10.60 -3.28
C ALA A 106 -16.33 -10.74 -4.75
N VAL A 107 -15.50 -9.80 -5.23
CA VAL A 107 -14.92 -9.86 -6.58
C VAL A 107 -14.02 -11.09 -6.74
N LEU A 108 -13.15 -11.38 -5.75
CA LEU A 108 -12.29 -12.55 -5.79
C LEU A 108 -13.10 -13.86 -5.81
N LEU A 109 -14.19 -13.95 -5.06
CA LEU A 109 -15.09 -15.11 -5.09
C LEU A 109 -15.73 -15.31 -6.46
N ILE A 110 -16.12 -14.24 -7.15
CA ILE A 110 -16.65 -14.31 -8.52
C ILE A 110 -15.55 -14.79 -9.47
N ILE A 111 -14.33 -14.26 -9.38
CA ILE A 111 -13.18 -14.68 -10.19
C ILE A 111 -12.86 -16.17 -9.96
N GLN A 112 -12.92 -16.63 -8.72
CA GLN A 112 -12.74 -18.03 -8.35
C GLN A 112 -13.81 -18.92 -8.99
N PHE A 113 -15.08 -18.50 -8.92
CA PHE A 113 -16.20 -19.25 -9.52
C PHE A 113 -16.06 -19.37 -11.04
N LEU A 114 -15.50 -18.35 -11.69
CA LEU A 114 -15.20 -18.35 -13.13
C LEU A 114 -13.94 -19.15 -13.49
N GLY A 115 -13.19 -19.69 -12.52
CA GLY A 115 -11.95 -20.43 -12.75
C GLY A 115 -10.77 -19.57 -13.21
N LEU A 116 -10.85 -18.24 -13.05
CA LEU A 116 -9.83 -17.28 -13.51
C LEU A 116 -8.86 -16.86 -12.39
N GLN A 117 -8.96 -17.45 -11.20
CA GLN A 117 -8.14 -17.06 -10.07
C GLN A 117 -6.70 -17.51 -10.25
N SER A 118 -5.79 -16.54 -10.25
CA SER A 118 -4.35 -16.69 -10.35
C SER A 118 -3.65 -15.84 -9.30
N TYR A 119 -2.34 -16.03 -9.14
CA TYR A 119 -1.52 -15.15 -8.33
C TYR A 119 -1.63 -13.68 -8.78
N GLN A 120 -1.61 -13.46 -10.09
CA GLN A 120 -1.70 -12.12 -10.68
C GLN A 120 -3.04 -11.47 -10.40
N SER A 121 -4.16 -12.19 -10.55
CA SER A 121 -5.48 -11.63 -10.26
C SER A 121 -5.62 -11.28 -8.78
N LEU A 122 -5.08 -12.11 -7.87
CA LEU A 122 -5.14 -11.86 -6.44
C LEU A 122 -4.38 -10.58 -6.04
N TYR A 123 -3.13 -10.47 -6.49
CA TYR A 123 -2.32 -9.28 -6.22
C TYR A 123 -2.87 -8.05 -6.93
N PHE A 124 -3.41 -8.19 -8.14
CA PHE A 124 -4.03 -7.07 -8.86
C PHE A 124 -5.22 -6.48 -8.09
N ILE A 125 -6.15 -7.32 -7.61
CA ILE A 125 -7.28 -6.87 -6.79
C ILE A 125 -6.81 -6.24 -5.49
N TYR A 126 -5.78 -6.83 -4.86
CA TYR A 126 -5.17 -6.25 -3.66
C TYR A 126 -4.56 -4.85 -3.92
N GLY A 127 -3.77 -4.67 -4.98
CA GLY A 127 -3.23 -3.35 -5.33
C GLY A 127 -4.32 -2.34 -5.64
N LEU A 128 -5.36 -2.77 -6.36
CA LEU A 128 -6.50 -1.92 -6.69
C LEU A 128 -7.23 -1.46 -5.43
N SER A 129 -7.43 -2.36 -4.45
CA SER A 129 -8.08 -1.99 -3.19
C SER A 129 -7.29 -0.93 -2.42
N LEU A 130 -5.96 -1.05 -2.39
CA LEU A 130 -5.07 -0.05 -1.78
C LEU A 130 -5.16 1.31 -2.50
N VAL A 131 -5.21 1.32 -3.84
CA VAL A 131 -5.37 2.56 -4.63
C VAL A 131 -6.72 3.22 -4.35
N ILE A 132 -7.80 2.44 -4.36
CA ILE A 132 -9.16 2.94 -4.06
C ILE A 132 -9.20 3.55 -2.65
N LEU A 133 -8.69 2.84 -1.65
CA LEU A 133 -8.62 3.34 -0.28
C LEU A 133 -7.80 4.61 -0.18
N SER A 134 -6.63 4.67 -0.84
CA SER A 134 -5.79 5.86 -0.88
C SER A 134 -6.55 7.09 -1.42
N ILE A 135 -7.28 6.92 -2.52
CA ILE A 135 -8.07 8.00 -3.14
C ILE A 135 -9.17 8.46 -2.20
N LEU A 136 -9.93 7.52 -1.62
CA LEU A 136 -10.98 7.84 -0.65
C LEU A 136 -10.39 8.60 0.55
N PHE A 137 -9.24 8.17 1.03
CA PHE A 137 -8.61 8.72 2.22
C PHE A 137 -8.10 10.15 1.98
N ILE A 138 -7.42 10.37 0.86
CA ILE A 138 -6.97 11.71 0.45
C ILE A 138 -8.17 12.65 0.22
N LYS A 139 -9.25 12.15 -0.39
CA LYS A 139 -10.47 12.95 -0.60
C LYS A 139 -11.11 13.36 0.73
N LYS A 140 -11.17 12.44 1.70
CA LYS A 140 -11.70 12.74 3.04
C LYS A 140 -10.79 13.70 3.80
N ALA A 141 -9.48 13.53 3.69
CA ALA A 141 -8.48 14.41 4.29
C ALA A 141 -8.66 15.86 3.83
N ASN A 142 -8.72 16.09 2.52
CA ASN A 142 -8.94 17.43 1.93
C ASN A 142 -10.29 18.07 2.31
N SER A 143 -11.24 17.29 2.82
CA SER A 143 -12.52 17.80 3.31
C SER A 143 -12.48 18.19 4.80
N ILE A 144 -11.48 17.73 5.55
CA ILE A 144 -11.35 17.98 6.99
C ILE A 144 -10.28 19.04 7.28
N THR A 145 -9.21 19.09 6.48
CA THR A 145 -8.13 20.09 6.54
C THR A 145 -8.43 21.30 5.69
#